data_AF-A0A3S4GKS9-F1
#
_entry.id   AF-A0A3S4GKS9-F1
#
_cell.length_a   1.000
_cell.length_b   1.000
_cell.length_c   1.000
_cell.angle_alpha   90.00
_cell.angle_beta   90.00
_cell.angle_gamma   90.00
#
_symmetry.space_group_name_H-M   'P 1'
#
loop_
_entity.id
_entity.type
_entity.pdbx_description
1 polymer ?
#
loop_
_entity_poly.entity_id
_entity_poly.type
_entity_poly.pdbx_seq_one_letter_code
_entity_poly.pdbx_strand_id
1 'polypeptide(L)'
;MLQPVVRVGEWLVTPSVNQISRKGRQLTLEPRLIDLLVFFARHPGEVLSRDELIENVWTRNVVTSHVVTQSISELAQVAQRRRRR
;
A
#
# COMPACT_ATOMS: atom_id res chain seq x y z
N MET A 1 -4.78 -8.43 20.97
CA MET A 1 -4.60 -9.21 19.72
C MET A 1 -3.66 -8.42 18.83
N LEU A 2 -2.46 -8.94 18.54
CA LEU A 2 -1.51 -8.27 17.64
C LEU A 2 -2.04 -8.45 16.22
N GLN A 3 -2.45 -7.37 15.55
CA GLN A 3 -2.78 -7.44 14.13
C GLN A 3 -1.52 -7.85 13.36
N PRO A 4 -1.60 -8.81 12.42
CA PRO A 4 -0.42 -9.38 11.78
C PRO A 4 0.29 -8.34 10.93
N VAL A 5 1.61 -8.28 11.07
CA VAL A 5 2.50 -7.53 10.18
C VAL A 5 2.51 -8.24 8.82
N VAL A 6 2.27 -7.49 7.75
CA VAL A 6 2.21 -8.02 6.38
C VAL A 6 3.51 -7.68 5.65
N ARG A 7 4.10 -8.64 4.93
CA ARG A 7 5.34 -8.39 4.18
C ARG A 7 5.04 -8.13 2.70
N VAL A 8 5.53 -6.99 2.19
CA VAL A 8 5.44 -6.61 0.76
C VAL A 8 6.85 -6.34 0.24
N GLY A 9 7.43 -7.29 -0.47
CA GLY A 9 8.84 -7.25 -0.88
C GLY A 9 9.77 -7.09 0.34
N GLU A 10 10.55 -6.01 0.38
CA GLU A 10 11.44 -5.68 1.50
C GLU A 10 10.76 -4.91 2.65
N TRP A 11 9.48 -4.55 2.52
CA TRP A 11 8.76 -3.75 3.51
C TRP A 11 7.90 -4.61 4.42
N LEU A 12 7.91 -4.29 5.70
CA LEU A 12 6.99 -4.80 6.71
C LEU A 12 5.93 -3.75 6.96
N VAL A 13 4.67 -4.09 6.73
CA VAL A 13 3.51 -3.22 6.88
C VAL A 13 2.82 -3.57 8.19
N THR A 14 2.56 -2.57 9.02
CA THR A 14 1.85 -2.69 10.29
C THR A 14 0.56 -1.88 10.19
N PRO A 15 -0.56 -2.50 9.77
CA PRO A 15 -1.80 -1.78 9.49
C PRO A 15 -2.41 -1.09 10.71
N SER A 16 -2.28 -1.68 11.89
CA SER A 16 -2.83 -1.15 13.16
C SER A 16 -2.36 0.27 13.49
N VAL A 17 -1.19 0.66 13.01
CA VAL A 17 -0.57 1.98 13.26
C VAL A 17 -0.30 2.75 11.97
N ASN A 18 -0.77 2.25 10.83
CA ASN A 18 -0.52 2.84 9.51
C ASN A 18 0.96 3.09 9.20
N GLN A 19 1.83 2.13 9.54
CA GLN A 19 3.27 2.25 9.35
C GLN A 19 3.83 1.17 8.46
N ILE A 20 4.89 1.52 7.74
CA ILE A 20 5.76 0.57 7.07
C ILE A 20 7.18 0.67 7.63
N SER A 21 7.90 -0.44 7.63
CA SER A 21 9.28 -0.49 8.08
C SER A 21 10.17 -1.32 7.16
N ARG A 22 11.43 -0.89 7.02
CA ARG A 22 12.45 -1.57 6.22
C ARG A 22 13.84 -1.18 6.69
N LYS A 23 14.66 -2.19 7.01
CA LYS A 23 16.07 -2.03 7.44
C LYS A 23 16.21 -0.98 8.56
N GLY A 24 15.43 -1.13 9.63
CA GLY A 24 15.45 -0.25 10.81
C GLY A 24 14.84 1.14 10.62
N ARG A 25 14.27 1.45 9.44
CA ARG A 25 13.57 2.72 9.18
C ARG A 25 12.07 2.51 9.15
N GLN A 26 11.34 3.38 9.83
CA GLN A 26 9.87 3.41 9.84
C GLN A 26 9.36 4.65 9.12
N LEU A 27 8.22 4.51 8.45
CA LEU A 27 7.51 5.60 7.79
C LEU A 27 6.02 5.42 8.05
N THR A 28 5.36 6.46 8.52
CA THR A 28 3.90 6.52 8.59
C THR A 28 3.35 6.90 7.23
N LEU A 29 2.33 6.16 6.77
CA LEU A 29 1.63 6.41 5.52
C LEU A 29 0.18 6.77 5.79
N GLU A 30 -0.49 7.33 4.78
CA GLU A 30 -1.95 7.44 4.83
C GLU A 30 -2.59 6.05 4.94
N PRO A 31 -3.69 5.90 5.70
CA PRO A 31 -4.39 4.62 5.87
C PRO A 31 -4.72 3.94 4.54
N ARG A 32 -5.16 4.71 3.55
CA ARG A 32 -5.46 4.20 2.21
C ARG A 32 -4.27 3.56 1.50
N LEU A 33 -3.06 4.11 1.67
CA LEU A 33 -1.85 3.51 1.09
C LEU A 33 -1.49 2.20 1.78
N ILE A 34 -1.79 2.09 3.07
CA ILE A 34 -1.63 0.86 3.85
C ILE A 34 -2.62 -0.20 3.37
N ASP A 35 -3.89 0.17 3.19
CA ASP A 35 -4.91 -0.73 2.66
C ASP A 35 -4.54 -1.25 1.27
N LEU A 36 -4.02 -0.36 0.41
CA LEU A 36 -3.52 -0.72 -0.92
C LEU A 36 -2.34 -1.70 -0.86
N LEU A 37 -1.39 -1.49 0.07
CA LEU A 37 -0.28 -2.44 0.30
C LEU A 37 -0.76 -3.79 0.81
N VAL A 38 -1.71 -3.81 1.74
CA VAL A 38 -2.29 -5.04 2.25
C VAL A 38 -3.05 -5.77 1.14
N PHE A 39 -3.75 -5.05 0.28
CA PHE A 39 -4.42 -5.63 -0.87
C PHE A 39 -3.41 -6.27 -1.84
N PHE A 40 -2.37 -5.53 -2.24
CA PHE A 40 -1.29 -6.11 -3.07
C PHE A 40 -0.59 -7.32 -2.43
N ALA A 41 -0.42 -7.32 -1.10
CA ALA A 41 0.17 -8.44 -0.40
C ALA A 41 -0.65 -9.73 -0.47
N ARG A 42 -1.99 -9.59 -0.58
CA ARG A 42 -2.93 -10.71 -0.69
C ARG A 42 -3.02 -11.26 -2.12
N HIS A 43 -2.60 -10.47 -3.12
CA HIS A 43 -2.67 -10.79 -4.54
C HIS A 43 -1.27 -10.78 -5.20
N PRO A 44 -0.30 -11.60 -4.72
CA PRO A 44 1.06 -11.55 -5.24
C PRO A 44 1.16 -12.11 -6.65
N GLY A 45 1.70 -11.32 -7.58
CA GLY A 45 1.92 -11.73 -8.97
C GLY A 45 0.69 -11.63 -9.88
N GLU A 46 -0.44 -11.15 -9.35
CA GLU A 46 -1.65 -10.91 -10.11
C GLU A 46 -1.63 -9.52 -10.75
N VAL A 47 -2.19 -9.42 -11.97
CA VAL A 47 -2.45 -8.13 -12.62
C VAL A 47 -3.81 -7.66 -12.12
N LEU A 48 -3.80 -6.67 -11.23
CA LEU A 48 -5.02 -6.07 -10.69
C LEU A 48 -5.45 -4.89 -11.55
N SER A 49 -6.71 -4.90 -11.95
CA SER A 49 -7.35 -3.81 -12.65
C SER A 49 -7.64 -2.63 -11.72
N ARG A 50 -7.89 -1.48 -12.34
CA ARG A 50 -8.24 -0.28 -11.59
C ARG A 50 -9.58 -0.42 -10.86
N ASP A 51 -10.56 -1.08 -11.48
CA ASP A 51 -11.89 -1.23 -10.91
C ASP A 51 -11.85 -2.18 -9.69
N GLU A 52 -11.09 -3.27 -9.77
CA GLU A 52 -10.84 -4.15 -8.61
C GLU A 52 -10.22 -3.40 -7.44
N LEU A 53 -9.27 -2.50 -7.72
CA LEU A 53 -8.68 -1.65 -6.68
C LEU A 53 -9.73 -0.73 -6.05
N ILE A 54 -10.58 -0.07 -6.86
CA ILE A 54 -11.65 0.81 -6.37
C ILE A 54 -12.62 0.04 -5.47
N GLU A 55 -13.09 -1.12 -5.93
CA GLU A 55 -14.07 -1.92 -5.21
C GLU A 55 -13.53 -2.45 -3.86
N ASN A 56 -12.24 -2.82 -3.80
CA ASN A 56 -11.66 -3.46 -2.62
C ASN A 56 -10.96 -2.51 -1.65
N VAL A 57 -10.37 -1.42 -2.14
CA VAL A 57 -9.63 -0.45 -1.29
C VAL A 57 -10.47 0.80 -1.01
N TRP A 58 -11.38 1.17 -1.92
CA TRP A 58 -12.27 2.32 -1.79
C TRP A 58 -13.75 1.93 -1.69
N THR A 59 -14.06 0.80 -1.05
CA THR A 59 -15.41 0.20 -0.99
C THR A 59 -16.53 1.17 -0.54
N ARG A 60 -16.22 2.21 0.24
CA ARG A 60 -17.20 3.21 0.72
C ARG A 60 -17.08 4.59 0.07
N ASN A 61 -16.15 4.78 -0.87
CA ASN A 61 -15.85 6.07 -1.47
C ASN A 61 -15.93 5.97 -2.99
N VAL A 62 -16.80 6.79 -3.59
CA VAL A 62 -16.80 6.97 -5.05
C VAL A 62 -15.55 7.78 -5.41
N VAL A 63 -14.56 7.12 -6.00
CA VAL A 63 -13.31 7.76 -6.41
C VAL A 63 -13.13 7.69 -7.92
N THR A 64 -12.42 8.67 -8.46
CA THR A 64 -12.08 8.69 -9.88
C THR A 64 -10.84 7.86 -10.15
N SER A 65 -10.65 7.47 -11.41
CA SER A 65 -9.45 6.77 -11.86
C SER A 65 -8.15 7.54 -11.61
N HIS A 66 -8.23 8.87 -11.58
CA HIS A 66 -7.12 9.75 -11.26
C HIS A 66 -6.63 9.55 -9.82
N VAL A 67 -7.55 9.44 -8.84
CA VAL A 67 -7.21 9.23 -7.43
C VAL A 67 -6.43 7.92 -7.25
N VAL A 68 -6.90 6.84 -7.88
CA VAL A 68 -6.22 5.54 -7.84
C VAL A 68 -4.80 5.64 -8.41
N THR A 69 -4.66 6.29 -9.56
CA THR A 69 -3.36 6.48 -10.23
C THR A 69 -2.41 7.32 -9.37
N GLN A 70 -2.91 8.35 -8.69
CA GLN A 70 -2.14 9.17 -7.78
C GLN A 70 -1.66 8.35 -6.57
N SER A 71 -2.55 7.58 -5.93
CA SER A 71 -2.19 6.72 -4.79
C SER A 71 -1.13 5.67 -5.17
N ILE A 72 -1.25 5.06 -6.36
CA ILE A 72 -0.21 4.15 -6.88
C ILE A 72 1.12 4.89 -7.07
N SER A 73 1.08 6.11 -7.62
CA SER A 73 2.28 6.93 -7.85
C SER A 73 2.97 7.33 -6.55
N GLU A 74 2.20 7.73 -5.53
CA GLU A 74 2.70 8.03 -4.19
C GLU A 74 3.37 6.80 -3.56
N LEU A 75 2.72 5.64 -3.66
CA LEU A 75 3.28 4.38 -3.19
C LEU A 75 4.60 4.04 -3.90
N ALA A 76 4.64 4.20 -5.23
CA ALA A 76 5.83 3.96 -6.02
C ALA A 76 6.97 4.90 -5.62
N GLN A 77 6.70 6.17 -5.33
CA GLN A 77 7.71 7.13 -4.83
C GLN A 77 8.25 6.71 -3.46
N VAL A 78 7.40 6.24 -2.55
CA VAL A 78 7.83 5.71 -1.25
C VAL A 78 8.78 4.52 -1.43
N ALA A 79 8.47 3.62 -2.37
CA ALA A 79 9.35 2.50 -2.70
C ALA A 79 10.66 2.94 -3.39
N GLN A 80 10.58 3.93 -4.28
CA GLN A 80 11.70 4.43 -5.10
C GLN A 80 12.65 5.37 -4.37
N ARG A 81 12.21 6.07 -3.30
CA ARG A 81 13.02 6.97 -2.46
C ARG A 81 14.31 6.35 -1.89
N ARG A 82 14.59 5.06 -2.17
CA ARG A 82 15.80 4.33 -1.78
C ARG A 82 16.43 3.47 -2.89
N ARG A 83 16.09 3.63 -4.18
CA ARG A 83 16.85 3.01 -5.30
C ARG A 83 18.00 3.88 -5.83
N ARG A 84 18.06 5.17 -5.45
CA ARG A 84 19.16 6.09 -5.79
C ARG A 84 20.15 6.22 -4.62
N ARG A 85 20.94 5.17 -4.37
CA ARG A 85 22.25 5.26 -3.71
C ARG A 85 23.10 4.08 -4.16
#